data_AF-A0A4R2QX21-F1
#
_entry.id   AF-A0A4R2QX21-F1
#
_cell.length_a   1.000
_cell.length_b   1.000
_cell.length_c   1.000
_cell.angle_alpha   90.00
_cell.angle_beta   90.00
_cell.angle_gamma   90.00
#
_symmetry.space_group_name_H-M   'P 1'
#
loop_
_entity.id
_entity.type
_entity.pdbx_description
1 polymer ?
#
loop_
_entity_poly.entity_id
_entity_poly.type
_entity_poly.pdbx_seq_one_letter_code
_entity_poly.pdbx_strand_id
1 'polypeptide(L)'
;MISESDGLVQPSARERILTALVELVATRGLEAVSVRQVAAQAGVTGGMVQHHFSTKQQMIRAAMAAITENLAELVAEAQTGLPPGSALRSICRMLVPLDDERMVHARIWLAFLARAAVDDDVATEHRQTWQQLEDIFARLLAAAGNRGRPLAVDRAGGALLLATLDGLATGGVVEPDRLPVKRIDQLLSAQLDLLLDAGAR
;
A
#
# COMPACT_ATOMS: atom_id res chain seq x y z
N MET A 1 -15.99 30.16 29.31
CA MET A 1 -16.17 29.70 27.91
C MET A 1 -14.82 29.77 27.26
N ILE A 2 -14.08 28.67 27.28
CA ILE A 2 -12.78 28.57 26.61
C ILE A 2 -13.08 28.11 25.18
N SER A 3 -12.60 28.90 24.23
CA SER A 3 -12.64 28.67 22.80
C SER A 3 -11.54 27.66 22.44
N GLU A 4 -11.90 26.42 22.16
CA GLU A 4 -11.03 25.47 21.46
C GLU A 4 -11.13 25.74 19.96
N SER A 5 -10.23 26.59 19.45
CA SER A 5 -9.92 26.61 18.03
C SER A 5 -9.03 25.41 17.74
N ASP A 6 -9.61 24.34 17.23
CA ASP A 6 -8.90 23.21 16.64
C ASP A 6 -8.02 23.72 15.48
N GLY A 7 -6.73 23.84 15.75
CA GLY A 7 -5.73 24.32 14.81
C GLY A 7 -5.39 23.23 13.80
N LEU A 8 -6.26 22.99 12.83
CA LEU A 8 -5.96 22.17 11.67
C LEU A 8 -4.76 22.79 10.95
N VAL A 9 -3.58 22.20 11.12
CA VAL A 9 -2.38 22.55 10.38
C VAL A 9 -2.70 22.38 8.89
N GLN A 10 -2.65 23.47 8.14
CA GLN A 10 -2.93 23.42 6.72
C GLN A 10 -1.85 22.58 6.02
N PRO A 11 -2.23 21.63 5.14
CA PRO A 11 -1.26 20.82 4.43
C PRO A 11 -0.35 21.71 3.59
N SER A 12 0.95 21.44 3.67
CA SER A 12 1.99 22.10 2.90
C SER A 12 1.70 22.01 1.41
N ALA A 13 2.30 22.93 0.63
CA ALA A 13 2.19 22.86 -0.83
C ALA A 13 2.67 21.52 -1.37
N ARG A 14 3.73 20.94 -0.77
CA ARG A 14 4.25 19.62 -1.13
C ARG A 14 3.20 18.53 -0.92
N GLU A 15 2.54 18.48 0.23
CA GLU A 15 1.49 17.49 0.52
C GLU A 15 0.31 17.63 -0.43
N ARG A 16 -0.19 18.85 -0.66
CA ARG A 16 -1.27 19.08 -1.62
C ARG A 16 -0.93 18.61 -3.03
N ILE A 17 0.32 18.81 -3.46
CA ILE A 17 0.81 18.32 -4.76
C ILE A 17 0.80 16.79 -4.81
N LEU A 18 1.26 16.11 -3.76
CA LEU A 18 1.27 14.65 -3.69
C LEU A 18 -0.14 14.06 -3.66
N THR A 19 -1.05 14.63 -2.85
CA THR A 19 -2.46 14.22 -2.81
C THR A 19 -3.12 14.39 -4.18
N ALA A 20 -2.94 15.54 -4.82
CA ALA A 20 -3.46 15.80 -6.17
C ALA A 20 -2.90 14.81 -7.21
N LEU A 21 -1.61 14.45 -7.10
CA LEU A 21 -1.01 13.44 -7.97
C LEU A 21 -1.68 12.07 -7.76
N VAL A 22 -1.83 11.62 -6.51
CA VAL A 22 -2.46 10.35 -6.15
C VAL A 22 -3.87 10.24 -6.74
N GLU A 23 -4.69 11.27 -6.55
CA GLU A 23 -6.06 11.34 -7.10
C GLU A 23 -6.09 11.30 -8.64
N LEU A 24 -5.19 12.04 -9.29
CA LEU A 24 -5.11 12.08 -10.75
C LEU A 24 -4.64 10.74 -11.32
N VAL A 25 -3.67 10.07 -10.69
CA VAL A 25 -3.21 8.74 -11.10
C VAL A 25 -4.34 7.72 -10.92
N ALA A 26 -5.09 7.80 -9.82
CA ALA A 26 -6.19 6.90 -9.56
C ALA A 26 -7.30 6.97 -10.61
N THR A 27 -7.57 8.17 -11.14
CA THR A 27 -8.69 8.43 -12.05
C THR A 27 -8.30 8.35 -13.53
N ARG A 28 -7.05 8.69 -13.87
CA ARG A 28 -6.61 8.83 -15.28
C ARG A 28 -5.45 7.91 -15.65
N GLY A 29 -4.89 7.18 -14.69
CA GLY A 29 -3.67 6.40 -14.88
C GLY A 29 -2.42 7.27 -14.90
N LEU A 30 -1.27 6.65 -14.65
CA LEU A 30 -0.01 7.36 -14.46
C LEU A 30 0.44 8.16 -15.70
N GLU A 31 0.21 7.64 -16.90
CA GLU A 31 0.66 8.29 -18.15
C GLU A 31 -0.05 9.61 -18.41
N ALA A 32 -1.35 9.68 -18.14
CA ALA A 32 -2.20 10.83 -18.44
C ALA A 32 -1.96 12.04 -17.52
N VAL A 33 -1.16 11.89 -16.46
CA VAL A 33 -0.87 12.97 -15.49
C VAL A 33 0.30 13.85 -15.94
N SER A 34 0.09 15.16 -15.96
CA SER A 34 1.11 16.19 -16.24
C SER A 34 1.27 17.14 -15.06
N VAL A 35 2.43 17.82 -14.98
CA VAL A 35 2.71 18.85 -13.97
C VAL A 35 1.62 19.93 -13.95
N ARG A 36 1.09 20.31 -15.12
CA ARG A 36 0.03 21.31 -15.22
C ARG A 36 -1.28 20.84 -14.58
N GLN A 37 -1.66 19.58 -14.80
CA GLN A 37 -2.87 19.02 -14.18
C GLN A 37 -2.72 18.89 -12.67
N VAL A 38 -1.55 18.42 -12.20
CA VAL A 38 -1.27 18.33 -10.76
C VAL A 38 -1.30 19.72 -10.11
N ALA A 39 -0.67 20.71 -10.74
CA ALA A 39 -0.70 22.09 -10.23
C ALA A 39 -2.14 22.63 -10.12
N ALA A 40 -2.96 22.41 -11.17
CA ALA A 40 -4.35 22.83 -11.18
C ALA A 40 -5.18 22.12 -10.09
N GLN A 41 -5.04 20.81 -9.93
CA GLN A 41 -5.73 20.01 -8.92
C GLN A 41 -5.30 20.40 -7.50
N ALA A 42 -4.00 20.64 -7.27
CA ALA A 42 -3.46 21.03 -5.98
C ALA A 42 -3.72 22.50 -5.60
N GLY A 43 -4.25 23.31 -6.53
CA GLY A 43 -4.42 24.75 -6.32
C GLY A 43 -3.09 25.49 -6.15
N VAL A 44 -2.08 25.14 -6.94
CA VAL A 44 -0.75 25.77 -6.95
C VAL A 44 -0.30 26.15 -8.36
N THR A 45 0.78 26.91 -8.48
CA THR A 45 1.37 27.22 -9.79
C THR A 45 2.26 26.09 -10.28
N GLY A 46 2.43 25.96 -11.60
CA GLY A 46 3.39 25.01 -12.17
C GLY A 46 4.84 25.25 -11.70
N GLY A 47 5.21 26.51 -11.47
CA GLY A 47 6.51 26.87 -10.90
C GLY A 47 6.70 26.36 -9.47
N MET A 48 5.65 26.35 -8.65
CA MET A 48 5.68 25.77 -7.30
C MET A 48 5.84 24.25 -7.34
N VAL A 49 5.22 23.56 -8.31
CA VAL A 49 5.45 22.12 -8.51
C VAL A 49 6.90 21.85 -8.90
N GLN A 50 7.45 22.61 -9.87
CA GLN A 50 8.84 22.46 -10.33
C GLN A 50 9.87 22.78 -9.23
N HIS A 51 9.53 23.69 -8.31
CA HIS A 51 10.35 23.99 -7.13
C HIS A 51 10.50 22.78 -6.20
N HIS A 52 9.42 22.02 -5.99
CA HIS A 52 9.45 20.81 -5.15
C HIS A 52 9.92 19.56 -5.90
N PHE A 53 9.59 19.44 -7.19
CA PHE A 53 9.83 18.25 -8.00
C PHE A 53 10.30 18.66 -9.39
N SER A 54 11.59 18.47 -9.66
CA SER A 54 12.21 18.85 -10.93
C SER A 54 11.78 17.98 -12.11
N THR A 55 11.23 16.79 -11.84
CA THR A 55 10.72 15.87 -12.87
C THR A 55 9.43 15.19 -12.42
N LYS A 56 8.60 14.75 -13.39
CA LYS A 56 7.41 13.91 -13.13
C LYS A 56 7.80 12.66 -12.36
N GLN A 57 8.93 12.05 -12.69
CA GLN A 57 9.47 10.85 -12.05
C GLN A 57 9.80 11.10 -10.57
N GLN A 58 10.43 12.23 -10.25
CA GLN A 58 10.71 12.60 -8.86
C GLN A 58 9.42 12.82 -8.07
N MET A 59 8.41 13.45 -8.67
CA MET A 59 7.09 13.65 -8.06
C MET A 59 6.39 12.31 -7.79
N ILE A 60 6.47 11.36 -8.72
CA ILE A 60 5.91 10.00 -8.56
C ILE A 60 6.62 9.24 -7.45
N ARG A 61 7.96 9.24 -7.43
CA ARG A 61 8.73 8.60 -6.34
C ARG A 61 8.38 9.18 -4.98
N ALA A 62 8.23 10.50 -4.89
CA ALA A 62 7.83 11.14 -3.64
C ALA A 62 6.41 10.76 -3.19
N ALA A 63 5.47 10.56 -4.12
CA ALA A 63 4.14 10.06 -3.78
C ALA A 63 4.19 8.61 -3.29
N MET A 64 5.01 7.76 -3.93
CA MET A 64 5.22 6.37 -3.50
C MET A 64 5.85 6.28 -2.11
N ALA A 65 6.86 7.10 -1.84
CA ALA A 65 7.49 7.18 -0.52
C ALA A 65 6.45 7.57 0.55
N ALA A 66 5.63 8.59 0.29
CA ALA A 66 4.58 9.01 1.22
C ALA A 66 3.53 7.92 1.49
N ILE A 67 3.11 7.17 0.44
CA ILE A 67 2.18 6.05 0.59
C ILE A 67 2.83 4.92 1.42
N THR A 68 4.10 4.62 1.15
CA THR A 68 4.85 3.55 1.84
C THR A 68 5.10 3.91 3.30
N GLU A 69 5.42 5.17 3.60
CA GLU A 69 5.58 5.69 4.96
C GLU A 69 4.26 5.57 5.74
N ASN A 70 3.14 6.04 5.18
CA ASN A 70 1.83 5.90 5.81
C ASN A 70 1.44 4.43 6.04
N LEU A 71 1.70 3.56 5.06
CA LEU A 71 1.47 2.13 5.22
C LEU A 71 2.34 1.54 6.33
N ALA A 72 3.61 1.93 6.43
CA ALA A 72 4.52 1.47 7.47
C ALA A 72 4.04 1.87 8.87
N GLU A 73 3.51 3.10 9.04
CA GLU A 73 2.89 3.57 10.28
C GLU A 73 1.67 2.71 10.66
N LEU A 74 0.73 2.51 9.73
CA LEU A 74 -0.46 1.68 9.95
C LEU A 74 -0.10 0.21 10.29
N VAL A 75 0.96 -0.31 9.65
CA VAL A 75 1.49 -1.66 9.92
C VAL A 75 2.12 -1.74 11.30
N ALA A 76 2.82 -0.70 11.75
CA ALA A 76 3.40 -0.64 13.10
C ALA A 76 2.31 -0.54 14.18
N GLU A 77 1.28 0.27 13.94
CA GLU A 77 0.11 0.39 14.81
C GLU A 77 -0.64 -0.95 14.93
N ALA A 78 -0.88 -1.64 13.81
CA ALA A 78 -1.55 -2.94 13.82
C ALA A 78 -0.75 -4.00 14.61
N GLN A 79 0.59 -4.01 14.48
CA GLN A 79 1.45 -4.96 15.21
C GLN A 79 1.46 -4.72 16.73
N THR A 80 1.27 -3.48 17.19
CA THR A 80 1.30 -3.13 18.61
C THR A 80 -0.08 -3.14 19.26
N GLY A 81 -1.13 -2.83 18.50
CA GLY A 81 -2.51 -2.70 19.00
C GLY A 81 -3.37 -3.96 18.91
N LEU A 82 -2.95 -5.00 18.18
CA LEU A 82 -3.78 -6.18 17.91
C LEU A 82 -3.07 -7.50 18.23
N PRO A 83 -3.81 -8.57 18.60
CA PRO A 83 -3.26 -9.93 18.65
C PRO A 83 -2.68 -10.35 17.28
N PRO A 84 -1.64 -11.20 17.22
CA PRO A 84 -0.90 -11.48 15.98
C PRO A 84 -1.76 -11.90 14.78
N GLY A 85 -2.72 -12.81 14.97
CA GLY A 85 -3.63 -13.21 13.90
C GLY A 85 -4.54 -12.08 13.41
N SER A 86 -5.00 -11.21 14.31
CA SER A 86 -5.80 -10.03 13.97
C SER A 86 -4.96 -8.94 13.30
N ALA A 87 -3.71 -8.74 13.74
CA ALA A 87 -2.77 -7.83 13.11
C ALA A 87 -2.48 -8.26 11.67
N LEU A 88 -2.22 -9.55 11.44
CA LEU A 88 -2.02 -10.11 10.10
C LEU A 88 -3.22 -9.85 9.18
N ARG A 89 -4.44 -10.14 9.67
CA ARG A 89 -5.68 -9.88 8.92
C ARG A 89 -5.84 -8.40 8.60
N SER A 90 -5.59 -7.52 9.57
CA SER A 90 -5.68 -6.07 9.39
C SER A 90 -4.73 -5.58 8.29
N ILE A 91 -3.45 -5.94 8.39
CA ILE A 91 -2.42 -5.52 7.42
C ILE A 91 -2.75 -6.04 6.01
N CYS A 92 -3.12 -7.33 5.87
CA CYS A 92 -3.44 -7.88 4.56
C CYS A 92 -4.60 -7.15 3.87
N ARG A 93 -5.59 -6.67 4.64
CA ARG A 93 -6.73 -5.90 4.12
C ARG A 93 -6.36 -4.49 3.68
N MET A 94 -5.27 -3.91 4.18
CA MET A 94 -4.75 -2.62 3.73
C MET A 94 -4.14 -2.72 2.32
N LEU A 95 -3.64 -3.91 1.96
CA LEU A 95 -2.88 -4.15 0.73
C LEU A 95 -3.72 -4.61 -0.47
N VAL A 96 -5.05 -4.74 -0.30
CA VAL A 96 -5.95 -5.19 -1.38
C VAL A 96 -7.10 -4.20 -1.60
N PRO A 97 -7.62 -4.06 -2.84
CA PRO A 97 -8.60 -3.04 -3.19
C PRO A 97 -10.01 -3.42 -2.74
N LEU A 98 -10.29 -3.17 -1.45
CA LEU A 98 -11.58 -3.49 -0.82
C LEU A 98 -12.56 -2.31 -0.78
N ASP A 99 -12.10 -1.11 -1.13
CA ASP A 99 -12.87 0.13 -1.23
C ASP A 99 -12.18 1.09 -2.20
N ASP A 100 -12.79 2.26 -2.41
CA ASP A 100 -12.31 3.27 -3.36
C ASP A 100 -10.90 3.78 -3.02
N GLU A 101 -10.60 3.96 -1.74
CA GLU A 101 -9.29 4.39 -1.27
C GLU A 101 -8.21 3.34 -1.55
N ARG A 102 -8.46 2.08 -1.20
CA ARG A 102 -7.52 0.98 -1.47
C ARG A 102 -7.42 0.66 -2.96
N MET A 103 -8.46 0.94 -3.75
CA MET A 103 -8.41 0.86 -5.21
C MET A 103 -7.46 1.90 -5.81
N VAL A 104 -7.44 3.12 -5.27
CA VAL A 104 -6.46 4.16 -5.63
C VAL A 104 -5.04 3.67 -5.35
N HIS A 105 -4.79 3.17 -4.14
CA HIS A 105 -3.48 2.64 -3.77
C HIS A 105 -3.04 1.46 -4.65
N ALA A 106 -3.94 0.53 -4.97
CA ALA A 106 -3.63 -0.59 -5.85
C ALA A 106 -3.23 -0.14 -7.27
N ARG A 107 -3.93 0.86 -7.86
CA ARG A 107 -3.56 1.42 -9.17
C ARG A 107 -2.17 2.05 -9.17
N ILE A 108 -1.85 2.77 -8.11
CA ILE A 108 -0.55 3.41 -7.92
C ILE A 108 0.54 2.34 -7.75
N TRP A 109 0.27 1.31 -6.95
CA TRP A 109 1.14 0.17 -6.77
C TRP A 109 1.48 -0.54 -8.09
N LEU A 110 0.48 -0.80 -8.94
CA LEU A 110 0.70 -1.39 -10.27
C LEU A 110 1.60 -0.51 -11.15
N ALA A 111 1.40 0.81 -11.12
CA ALA A 111 2.22 1.74 -11.88
C ALA A 111 3.67 1.79 -11.35
N PHE A 112 3.85 1.63 -10.04
CA PHE A 112 5.16 1.49 -9.41
C PHE A 112 5.86 0.18 -9.78
N LEU A 113 5.16 -0.96 -9.75
CA LEU A 113 5.68 -2.25 -10.18
C LEU A 113 6.17 -2.21 -11.63
N ALA A 114 5.38 -1.62 -12.53
CA ALA A 114 5.77 -1.44 -13.92
C ALA A 114 7.05 -0.59 -14.06
N ARG A 115 7.28 0.38 -13.17
CA ARG A 115 8.52 1.16 -13.13
C ARG A 115 9.67 0.37 -12.54
N ALA A 116 9.46 -0.33 -11.42
CA ALA A 116 10.47 -1.16 -10.76
C ALA A 116 11.03 -2.24 -11.71
N ALA A 117 10.25 -2.68 -12.70
CA ALA A 117 10.70 -3.63 -13.71
C ALA A 117 11.79 -3.09 -14.66
N VAL A 118 12.00 -1.77 -14.73
CA VAL A 118 12.90 -1.13 -15.71
C VAL A 118 13.80 -0.04 -15.12
N ASP A 119 13.77 0.18 -13.81
CA ASP A 119 14.50 1.23 -13.10
C ASP A 119 15.12 0.64 -11.82
N ASP A 120 16.45 0.52 -11.77
CA ASP A 120 17.18 -0.22 -10.73
C ASP A 120 17.05 0.40 -9.32
N ASP A 121 16.95 1.73 -9.25
CA ASP A 121 16.78 2.44 -7.98
C ASP A 121 15.39 2.11 -7.40
N VAL A 122 14.36 2.16 -8.26
CA VAL A 122 12.98 1.82 -7.89
C VAL A 122 12.85 0.33 -7.56
N ALA A 123 13.53 -0.54 -8.31
CA ALA A 123 13.58 -1.97 -8.03
C ALA A 123 14.21 -2.27 -6.66
N THR A 124 15.22 -1.49 -6.26
CA THR A 124 15.88 -1.63 -4.96
C THR A 124 14.96 -1.24 -3.82
N GLU A 125 14.27 -0.10 -3.94
CA GLU A 125 13.26 0.33 -2.98
C GLU A 125 12.14 -0.70 -2.83
N HIS A 126 11.60 -1.20 -3.95
CA HIS A 126 10.61 -2.27 -3.97
C HIS A 126 11.08 -3.49 -3.19
N ARG A 127 12.28 -4.03 -3.51
CA ARG A 127 12.82 -5.23 -2.86
C ARG A 127 12.96 -5.07 -1.35
N GLN A 128 13.38 -3.89 -0.88
CA GLN A 128 13.53 -3.62 0.55
C GLN A 128 12.17 -3.65 1.26
N THR A 129 11.16 -2.95 0.72
CA THR A 129 9.80 -2.96 1.27
C THR A 129 9.20 -4.36 1.26
N TRP A 130 9.42 -5.12 0.19
CA TRP A 130 8.94 -6.50 0.05
C TRP A 130 9.50 -7.41 1.15
N GLN A 131 10.83 -7.40 1.33
CA GLN A 131 11.50 -8.20 2.35
C GLN A 131 11.01 -7.86 3.76
N GLN A 132 10.78 -6.58 4.05
CA GLN A 132 10.24 -6.14 5.34
C GLN A 132 8.82 -6.69 5.57
N LEU A 133 7.93 -6.63 4.57
CA LEU A 133 6.58 -7.18 4.66
C LEU A 133 6.58 -8.71 4.81
N GLU A 134 7.41 -9.42 4.05
CA GLU A 134 7.56 -10.88 4.19
C GLU A 134 8.01 -11.28 5.60
N ASP A 135 8.99 -10.56 6.15
CA ASP A 135 9.49 -10.77 7.51
C ASP A 135 8.43 -10.46 8.57
N ILE A 136 7.61 -9.41 8.37
CA ILE A 136 6.48 -9.08 9.25
C ILE A 136 5.45 -10.21 9.22
N PHE A 137 5.04 -10.67 8.02
CA PHE A 137 4.08 -11.76 7.89
C PHE A 137 4.59 -13.06 8.48
N ALA A 138 5.85 -13.41 8.25
CA ALA A 138 6.47 -14.59 8.85
C ALA A 138 6.42 -14.53 10.38
N ARG A 139 6.77 -13.38 10.99
CA ARG A 139 6.70 -13.18 12.45
C ARG A 139 5.28 -13.26 12.99
N LEU A 140 4.32 -12.63 12.32
CA LEU A 140 2.92 -12.65 12.75
C LEU A 140 2.31 -14.05 12.64
N LEU A 141 2.61 -14.77 11.57
CA LEU A 141 2.18 -16.17 11.41
C LEU A 141 2.84 -17.07 12.48
N ALA A 142 4.13 -16.86 12.80
CA ALA A 142 4.82 -17.59 13.88
C ALA A 142 4.19 -17.34 15.24
N ALA A 143 3.83 -16.08 15.52
CA ALA A 143 3.23 -15.68 16.78
C ALA A 143 1.75 -16.08 16.91
N ALA A 144 1.05 -16.27 15.78
CA ALA A 144 -0.34 -16.70 15.75
C ALA A 144 -0.52 -18.24 15.76
N GLY A 145 0.46 -19.00 15.30
CA GLY A 145 0.42 -20.47 15.20
C GLY A 145 1.05 -21.22 16.39
N ASN A 146 0.99 -22.57 16.35
CA ASN A 146 1.51 -23.44 17.40
C ASN A 146 3.03 -23.31 17.64
N ARG A 147 3.42 -23.44 18.90
CA ARG A 147 4.83 -23.56 19.32
C ARG A 147 5.41 -24.88 18.77
N GLY A 148 6.27 -24.80 17.75
CA GLY A 148 7.05 -25.95 17.28
C GLY A 148 7.20 -26.08 15.77
N ARG A 149 6.49 -25.30 14.95
CA ARG A 149 6.73 -25.31 13.50
C ARG A 149 8.06 -24.60 13.18
N PRO A 150 8.85 -25.11 12.21
CA PRO A 150 10.10 -24.45 11.82
C PRO A 150 9.85 -23.07 11.18
N LEU A 151 10.63 -22.05 11.58
CA LEU A 151 10.53 -20.68 11.04
C LEU A 151 10.60 -20.60 9.49
N ALA A 152 11.24 -21.58 8.84
CA ALA A 152 11.29 -21.65 7.38
C ALA A 152 9.89 -21.80 6.73
N VAL A 153 8.97 -22.50 7.39
CA VAL A 153 7.58 -22.65 6.94
C VAL A 153 6.87 -21.29 6.98
N ASP A 154 7.14 -20.51 8.01
CA ASP A 154 6.53 -19.20 8.28
C ASP A 154 7.01 -18.18 7.27
N ARG A 155 8.31 -18.20 6.96
CA ARG A 155 8.90 -17.38 5.89
C ARG A 155 8.32 -17.72 4.53
N ALA A 156 8.21 -19.00 4.19
CA ALA A 156 7.57 -19.42 2.96
C ALA A 156 6.08 -19.01 2.92
N GLY A 157 5.37 -19.12 4.04
CA GLY A 157 3.99 -18.67 4.19
C GLY A 157 3.83 -17.17 4.02
N GLY A 158 4.73 -16.36 4.59
CA GLY A 158 4.76 -14.91 4.43
C GLY A 158 4.98 -14.48 2.97
N ALA A 159 5.96 -15.10 2.29
CA ALA A 159 6.24 -14.84 0.88
C ALA A 159 5.06 -15.22 -0.03
N LEU A 160 4.47 -16.41 0.18
CA LEU A 160 3.30 -16.86 -0.59
C LEU A 160 2.07 -15.99 -0.32
N LEU A 161 1.87 -15.54 0.91
CA LEU A 161 0.80 -14.61 1.26
C LEU A 161 0.99 -13.30 0.51
N LEU A 162 2.18 -12.69 0.56
CA LEU A 162 2.45 -11.43 -0.13
C LEU A 162 2.26 -11.54 -1.65
N ALA A 163 2.74 -12.63 -2.27
CA ALA A 163 2.48 -12.92 -3.68
C ALA A 163 0.97 -13.06 -4.01
N THR A 164 0.20 -13.61 -3.08
CA THR A 164 -1.27 -13.71 -3.22
C THR A 164 -1.92 -12.33 -3.15
N LEU A 165 -1.48 -11.46 -2.23
CA LEU A 165 -1.99 -10.08 -2.12
C LEU A 165 -1.73 -9.29 -3.40
N ASP A 166 -0.55 -9.44 -4.00
CA ASP A 166 -0.20 -8.84 -5.28
C ASP A 166 -1.13 -9.29 -6.42
N GLY A 167 -1.42 -10.60 -6.48
CA GLY A 167 -2.34 -11.16 -7.45
C GLY A 167 -3.78 -10.67 -7.26
N LEU A 168 -4.22 -10.51 -6.01
CA LEU A 168 -5.53 -9.96 -5.67
C LEU A 168 -5.63 -8.46 -6.00
N ALA A 169 -4.59 -7.68 -5.70
CA ALA A 169 -4.53 -6.26 -6.01
C ALA A 169 -4.52 -6.02 -7.53
N THR A 170 -3.66 -6.75 -8.24
CA THR A 170 -3.59 -6.70 -9.71
C THR A 170 -4.91 -7.10 -10.34
N GLY A 171 -5.43 -8.26 -9.97
CA GLY A 171 -6.68 -8.78 -10.51
C GLY A 171 -7.89 -7.91 -10.20
N GLY A 172 -7.95 -7.31 -9.01
CA GLY A 172 -9.02 -6.38 -8.62
C GLY A 172 -9.02 -5.08 -9.42
N VAL A 173 -7.84 -4.61 -9.86
CA VAL A 173 -7.71 -3.42 -10.70
C VAL A 173 -8.02 -3.73 -12.17
N VAL A 174 -7.52 -4.85 -12.69
CA VAL A 174 -7.51 -5.12 -14.14
C VAL A 174 -8.67 -5.99 -14.62
N GLU A 175 -9.30 -6.77 -13.74
CA GLU A 175 -10.36 -7.72 -14.07
C GLU A 175 -11.55 -7.60 -13.08
N PRO A 176 -12.19 -6.42 -12.94
CA PRO A 176 -13.20 -6.18 -11.92
C PRO A 176 -14.42 -7.09 -12.03
N ASP A 177 -14.74 -7.60 -13.22
CA ASP A 177 -15.83 -8.57 -13.41
C ASP A 177 -15.47 -9.97 -12.87
N ARG A 178 -14.20 -10.37 -13.00
CA ARG A 178 -13.69 -11.66 -12.50
C ARG A 178 -13.41 -11.61 -11.01
N LEU A 179 -12.85 -10.50 -10.53
CA LEU A 179 -12.43 -10.25 -9.15
C LEU A 179 -13.09 -8.97 -8.59
N PRO A 180 -14.42 -8.99 -8.39
CA PRO A 180 -15.08 -7.89 -7.67
C PRO A 180 -14.64 -7.86 -6.21
N VAL A 181 -14.76 -6.70 -5.55
CA VAL A 181 -14.41 -6.46 -4.13
C VAL A 181 -14.82 -7.61 -3.19
N LYS A 182 -16.08 -8.06 -3.30
CA LYS A 182 -16.62 -9.15 -2.49
C LYS A 182 -15.83 -10.46 -2.66
N ARG A 183 -15.38 -10.77 -3.88
CA ARG A 183 -14.61 -11.98 -4.16
C ARG A 183 -13.18 -11.86 -3.64
N ILE A 184 -12.57 -10.68 -3.73
CA ILE A 184 -11.25 -10.40 -3.15
C ILE A 184 -11.30 -10.62 -1.64
N ASP A 185 -12.31 -10.07 -0.97
CA ASP A 185 -12.53 -10.21 0.47
C ASP A 185 -12.67 -11.68 0.91
N GLN A 186 -13.44 -12.46 0.14
CA GLN A 186 -13.65 -13.90 0.37
C GLN A 186 -12.36 -14.70 0.18
N LEU A 187 -11.62 -14.47 -0.90
CA LEU A 187 -10.36 -15.18 -1.19
C LEU A 187 -9.28 -14.85 -0.15
N LEU A 188 -9.17 -13.58 0.22
CA LEU A 188 -8.25 -13.15 1.28
C LEU A 188 -8.59 -13.83 2.61
N SER A 189 -9.87 -13.81 3.00
CA SER A 189 -10.31 -14.45 4.25
C SER A 189 -10.01 -15.94 4.25
N ALA A 190 -10.35 -16.65 3.18
CA ALA A 190 -10.08 -18.09 3.05
C ALA A 190 -8.59 -18.41 3.12
N GLN A 191 -7.73 -17.60 2.47
CA GLN A 191 -6.28 -17.79 2.53
C GLN A 191 -5.73 -17.59 3.94
N LEU A 192 -6.21 -16.56 4.65
CA LEU A 192 -5.80 -16.28 6.02
C LEU A 192 -6.27 -17.37 6.99
N ASP A 193 -7.50 -17.87 6.82
CA ASP A 193 -8.03 -18.99 7.61
C ASP A 193 -7.17 -20.24 7.41
N LEU A 194 -6.83 -20.59 6.15
CA LEU A 194 -5.95 -21.73 5.88
C LEU A 194 -4.58 -21.59 6.56
N LEU A 195 -3.96 -20.41 6.50
CA LEU A 195 -2.63 -20.16 7.08
C LEU A 195 -2.64 -20.15 8.61
N LEU A 196 -3.72 -19.66 9.22
CA LEU A 196 -3.86 -19.56 10.67
C LEU A 196 -4.36 -20.89 11.28
N ASP A 197 -5.29 -21.58 10.63
CA ASP A 197 -5.83 -22.87 11.08
C ASP A 197 -4.85 -24.03 10.84
N ALA A 198 -3.99 -23.95 9.81
CA ALA A 198 -2.88 -24.89 9.65
C ALA A 198 -1.89 -24.81 10.82
N GLY A 199 -1.89 -23.71 11.59
CA GLY A 199 -1.14 -23.57 12.83
C GLY A 199 -1.88 -24.05 14.09
N ALA A 200 -3.16 -24.43 13.99
CA ALA A 200 -3.99 -24.86 15.12
C ALA A 200 -4.13 -26.40 15.24
N ARG A 201 -3.66 -27.15 14.24
CA ARG A 201 -3.59 -28.62 14.25
C ARG A 201 -2.19 -29.09 14.66
#